data_AF-A0A1Q6M730-F1
#
_entry.id   AF-A0A1Q6M730-F1
#
_cell.length_a   1.000
_cell.length_b   1.000
_cell.length_c   1.000
_cell.angle_alpha   90.00
_cell.angle_beta   90.00
_cell.angle_gamma   90.00
#
_symmetry.space_group_name_H-M   'P 1'
#
loop_
_entity.id
_entity.type
_entity.pdbx_description
1 polymer ?
#
loop_
_entity_poly.entity_id
_entity_poly.type
_entity_poly.pdbx_seq_one_letter_code
_entity_poly.pdbx_strand_id
1 'polypeptide(L)'
;MFKFFRAISFKKILLICLIFILIVIIATISCNTNIINRLTKTNSVNSIINSNVVGAEYLNQMSNISTEELVEDLEKEKSYIKWVDFKGTAVVLKKLADTDINSHVNNEQIQFNWIELMAYLGCKYGGELSLFKDKDLENLLNSLREGKTMNELTANMKHYNYFFQSYDAIFHEYIGEYEIATVDEQGNKKYVKKYGLKAFSPIAKNYYFSHYKDFGSARSYGYRRVHLGNDLLRKYWDTYCSCRIWLY
;
A
#
# COMPACT_ATOMS: atom_id res chain seq x y z
N MET A 1 -27.98 13.08 64.24
CA MET A 1 -26.71 12.34 64.14
C MET A 1 -26.30 12.31 62.66
N PHE A 2 -25.01 12.40 62.35
CA PHE A 2 -24.38 12.55 61.02
C PHE A 2 -23.99 13.99 60.57
N LYS A 3 -23.00 14.54 61.28
CA LYS A 3 -21.92 15.31 60.64
C LYS A 3 -20.99 14.32 59.92
N PHE A 4 -20.40 14.75 58.80
CA PHE A 4 -19.17 14.26 58.13
C PHE A 4 -19.35 14.01 56.63
N PHE A 5 -19.36 15.09 55.84
CA PHE A 5 -18.74 15.04 54.51
C PHE A 5 -17.77 16.20 54.40
N ARG A 6 -16.50 15.89 54.65
CA ARG A 6 -15.36 16.78 54.45
C ARG A 6 -15.16 16.93 52.93
N ALA A 7 -15.15 18.16 52.42
CA ALA A 7 -14.95 18.44 51.00
C ALA A 7 -13.63 17.81 50.50
N ILE A 8 -13.73 16.81 49.62
CA ILE A 8 -12.58 16.18 48.97
C ILE A 8 -12.21 17.04 47.76
N SER A 9 -10.93 17.42 47.66
CA SER A 9 -10.46 18.25 46.55
C SER A 9 -10.53 17.50 45.22
N PHE A 10 -10.93 18.19 44.15
CA PHE A 10 -11.10 17.64 42.79
C PHE A 10 -9.89 16.80 42.32
N LYS A 11 -8.66 17.21 42.65
CA LYS A 11 -7.43 16.46 42.34
C LYS A 11 -7.39 15.06 42.95
N LYS A 12 -7.95 14.87 44.15
CA LYS A 12 -8.01 13.54 44.80
C LYS A 12 -9.04 12.63 44.13
N ILE A 13 -10.16 13.19 43.66
CA ILE A 13 -11.18 12.44 42.90
C ILE A 13 -10.60 12.00 41.55
N LEU A 14 -9.91 12.89 40.83
CA LEU A 14 -9.23 12.58 39.58
C LEU A 14 -8.20 11.44 39.74
N LEU A 15 -7.39 11.50 40.81
CA LEU A 15 -6.39 10.47 41.10
C LEU A 15 -7.03 9.10 41.37
N ILE A 16 -8.14 9.07 42.12
CA ILE A 16 -8.88 7.84 42.40
C ILE A 16 -9.48 7.26 41.12
N CYS A 17 -10.03 8.10 40.23
CA CYS A 17 -10.53 7.67 38.92
C CYS A 17 -9.42 7.10 38.03
N LEU A 18 -8.24 7.72 38.00
CA LEU A 18 -7.08 7.21 37.24
C LEU A 18 -6.59 5.85 37.75
N ILE A 19 -6.53 5.67 39.07
CA ILE A 19 -6.16 4.39 39.70
C ILE A 19 -7.20 3.32 39.37
N PHE A 20 -8.49 3.67 39.38
CA PHE A 20 -9.56 2.74 39.03
C PHE A 20 -9.47 2.30 37.56
N ILE A 21 -9.20 3.22 36.63
CA ILE A 21 -8.98 2.89 35.21
C ILE A 21 -7.77 1.95 35.04
N LEU A 22 -6.67 2.21 35.75
CA LEU A 22 -5.48 1.34 35.70
C LEU A 22 -5.79 -0.08 36.20
N ILE A 23 -6.55 -0.20 37.29
CA ILE A 23 -6.97 -1.51 37.83
C ILE A 23 -7.86 -2.26 36.83
N VAL A 24 -8.77 -1.57 36.14
CA VAL A 24 -9.61 -2.17 35.10
C VAL A 24 -8.77 -2.67 33.92
N ILE A 25 -7.76 -1.91 33.49
CA ILE A 25 -6.83 -2.32 32.42
C ILE A 25 -6.01 -3.55 32.86
N ILE A 26 -5.51 -3.57 34.09
CA ILE A 26 -4.76 -4.72 34.62
C ILE A 26 -5.66 -5.95 34.73
N ALA A 27 -6.91 -5.78 35.18
CA ALA A 27 -7.88 -6.85 35.27
C ALA A 27 -8.27 -7.41 33.89
N THR A 28 -8.45 -6.56 32.87
CA THR A 28 -8.76 -7.02 31.51
C THR A 28 -7.60 -7.76 30.86
N ILE A 29 -6.36 -7.33 31.11
CA ILE A 29 -5.14 -8.03 30.67
C ILE A 29 -4.98 -9.36 31.41
N SER A 30 -5.20 -9.38 32.73
CA SER A 30 -5.06 -10.59 33.57
C SER A 30 -6.16 -11.62 33.32
N CYS A 31 -7.37 -11.19 32.97
CA CYS A 31 -8.51 -12.08 32.69
C CYS A 31 -8.45 -12.62 31.24
N ASN A 32 -7.74 -11.94 30.35
CA ASN A 32 -7.46 -12.43 29.01
C ASN A 32 -6.19 -13.30 28.98
N THR A 33 -6.32 -14.54 29.48
CA THR A 33 -5.26 -15.56 29.50
C THR A 33 -4.59 -15.75 28.14
N ASN A 34 -5.31 -15.52 27.04
CA ASN A 34 -4.76 -15.60 25.69
C ASN A 34 -3.69 -14.53 25.41
N ILE A 35 -3.81 -13.30 25.94
CA ILE A 35 -2.81 -12.24 25.74
C ILE A 35 -1.53 -12.53 26.52
N ILE A 36 -1.67 -12.96 27.78
CA ILE A 36 -0.52 -13.33 28.62
C ILE A 36 0.21 -14.52 28.02
N ASN A 37 -0.52 -15.57 27.61
CA ASN A 37 0.07 -16.73 26.93
C ASN A 37 0.75 -16.33 25.62
N ARG A 38 0.21 -15.37 24.86
CA ARG A 38 0.84 -14.84 23.63
C ARG A 38 2.17 -14.14 23.93
N LEU A 39 2.21 -13.31 24.97
CA LEU A 39 3.40 -12.55 25.35
C LEU A 39 4.52 -13.47 25.88
N THR A 40 4.16 -14.49 26.67
CA THR A 40 5.14 -15.46 27.20
C THR A 40 5.69 -16.37 26.10
N LYS A 41 4.85 -16.77 25.12
CA LYS A 41 5.23 -17.65 23.99
C LYS A 41 6.16 -16.97 22.99
N THR A 42 5.95 -15.68 22.68
CA THR A 42 6.86 -14.92 21.80
C THR A 42 8.26 -14.71 22.39
N ASN A 43 8.37 -14.72 23.72
CA ASN A 43 9.65 -14.56 24.41
C ASN A 43 10.48 -15.85 24.41
N SER A 44 9.87 -17.04 24.44
CA SER A 44 10.63 -18.30 24.45
C SER A 44 11.32 -18.58 23.11
N VAL A 45 10.60 -18.46 21.98
CA VAL A 45 11.14 -18.78 20.65
C VAL A 45 12.26 -17.81 20.24
N ASN A 46 12.06 -16.51 20.45
CA ASN A 46 13.09 -15.50 20.17
C ASN A 46 14.33 -15.64 21.06
N SER A 47 14.17 -16.15 22.29
CA SER A 47 15.31 -16.39 23.19
C SER A 47 16.17 -17.60 22.75
N ILE A 48 15.56 -18.62 22.16
CA ILE A 48 16.25 -19.81 21.65
C ILE A 48 17.00 -19.50 20.36
N ILE A 49 16.39 -18.77 19.42
CA ILE A 49 17.00 -18.37 18.13
C ILE A 49 18.23 -17.45 18.34
N ASN A 50 18.18 -16.57 19.34
CA ASN A 50 19.28 -15.66 19.66
C ASN A 50 20.24 -16.23 20.72
N SER A 51 20.12 -17.51 21.09
CA SER A 51 21.01 -18.14 22.07
C SER A 51 22.34 -18.53 21.42
N ASN A 52 23.44 -18.40 22.16
CA ASN A 52 24.79 -18.80 21.70
C ASN A 52 25.03 -20.32 21.77
N VAL A 53 23.96 -21.12 21.88
CA VAL A 53 24.03 -22.58 22.08
C VAL A 53 24.19 -23.27 20.72
N VAL A 54 25.16 -24.19 20.61
CA VAL A 54 25.50 -24.88 19.35
C VAL A 54 25.49 -26.39 19.57
N GLY A 55 25.05 -27.17 18.57
CA GLY A 55 25.14 -28.63 18.57
C GLY A 55 23.92 -29.34 19.18
N ALA A 56 24.15 -30.44 19.90
CA ALA A 56 23.09 -31.34 20.40
C ALA A 56 22.07 -30.66 21.34
N GLU A 57 22.52 -29.64 22.05
CA GLU A 57 21.69 -28.88 23.00
C GLU A 57 20.71 -27.93 22.28
N TYR A 58 21.13 -27.35 21.14
CA TYR A 58 20.24 -26.60 20.25
C TYR A 58 19.19 -27.51 19.60
N LEU A 59 19.61 -28.71 19.16
CA LEU A 59 18.71 -29.68 18.54
C LEU A 59 17.62 -30.18 19.50
N ASN A 60 17.94 -30.37 20.78
CA ASN A 60 16.96 -30.72 21.80
C ASN A 60 16.00 -29.58 22.15
N GLN A 61 16.45 -28.33 22.08
CA GLN A 61 15.55 -27.18 22.28
C GLN A 61 14.59 -27.02 21.10
N MET A 62 15.07 -27.28 19.88
CA MET A 62 14.28 -27.15 18.66
C MET A 62 13.33 -28.33 18.44
N SER A 63 13.67 -29.55 18.92
CA SER A 63 12.79 -30.72 18.87
C SER A 63 11.61 -30.66 19.84
N ASN A 64 11.70 -29.82 20.87
CA ASN A 64 10.63 -29.58 21.84
C ASN A 64 9.63 -28.50 21.39
N ILE A 65 9.85 -27.87 20.22
CA ILE A 65 8.90 -26.93 19.62
C ILE A 65 7.77 -27.72 18.96
N SER A 66 6.53 -27.47 19.40
CA SER A 66 5.35 -28.16 18.88
C SER A 66 5.12 -27.84 17.40
N THR A 67 4.69 -28.82 16.62
CA THR A 67 4.38 -28.65 15.19
C THR A 67 3.31 -27.60 14.93
N GLU A 68 2.40 -27.41 15.89
CA GLU A 68 1.34 -26.40 15.86
C GLU A 68 1.89 -24.97 15.98
N GLU A 69 3.04 -24.78 16.64
CA GLU A 69 3.71 -23.49 16.81
C GLU A 69 4.45 -23.05 15.53
N LEU A 70 4.98 -23.99 14.75
CA LEU A 70 5.57 -23.74 13.43
C LEU A 70 4.50 -23.40 12.38
N VAL A 71 3.32 -24.02 12.47
CA VAL A 71 2.19 -23.76 11.57
C VAL A 71 1.59 -22.37 11.83
N GLU A 72 1.50 -21.94 13.10
CA GLU A 72 0.98 -20.61 13.46
C GLU A 72 1.90 -19.47 13.00
N ASP A 73 3.22 -19.69 12.95
CA ASP A 73 4.18 -18.72 12.41
C ASP A 73 4.24 -18.73 10.86
N LEU A 74 3.98 -19.88 10.22
CA LEU A 74 3.74 -19.97 8.77
C LEU A 74 2.44 -19.24 8.35
N GLU A 75 1.40 -19.29 9.17
CA GLU A 75 0.18 -18.48 8.96
C GLU A 75 0.40 -16.97 9.23
N LYS A 76 1.43 -16.61 10.02
CA LYS A 76 1.86 -15.21 10.23
C LYS A 76 2.80 -14.68 9.14
N GLU A 77 3.36 -15.52 8.28
CA GLU A 77 3.83 -15.02 6.97
C GLU A 77 2.59 -14.65 6.15
N LYS A 78 2.01 -13.49 6.43
CA LYS A 78 1.10 -12.82 5.49
C LYS A 78 1.81 -12.86 4.15
N SER A 79 1.28 -13.64 3.22
CA SER A 79 1.87 -13.82 1.89
C SER A 79 1.84 -12.48 1.17
N TYR A 80 2.87 -11.66 1.39
CA TYR A 80 2.99 -10.36 0.78
C TYR A 80 3.40 -10.56 -0.68
N ILE A 81 2.93 -9.65 -1.53
CA ILE A 81 3.26 -9.68 -2.95
C ILE A 81 4.76 -9.40 -3.09
N LYS A 82 5.52 -10.40 -3.54
CA LYS A 82 6.99 -10.32 -3.64
C LYS A 82 7.44 -9.49 -4.84
N TRP A 83 6.76 -9.64 -5.97
CA TRP A 83 7.02 -8.88 -7.20
C TRP A 83 5.79 -8.91 -8.09
N VAL A 84 5.66 -7.90 -8.94
CA VAL A 84 4.59 -7.77 -9.94
C VAL A 84 5.24 -7.27 -11.22
N ASP A 85 4.97 -7.93 -12.34
CA ASP A 85 5.33 -7.42 -13.66
C ASP A 85 4.10 -6.71 -14.25
N PHE A 86 4.25 -5.41 -14.50
CA PHE A 86 3.20 -4.56 -15.03
C PHE A 86 3.50 -4.21 -16.48
N LYS A 87 2.68 -4.73 -17.40
CA LYS A 87 2.80 -4.51 -18.85
C LYS A 87 1.63 -3.67 -19.38
N GLY A 88 1.42 -2.50 -18.76
CA GLY A 88 0.46 -1.52 -19.22
C GLY A 88 1.00 -0.65 -20.36
N THR A 89 0.19 -0.43 -21.38
CA THR A 89 0.49 0.58 -22.42
C THR A 89 0.01 1.95 -21.96
N ALA A 90 0.77 3.01 -22.25
CA ALA A 90 0.41 4.39 -21.89
C ALA A 90 -1.00 4.81 -22.39
N VAL A 91 -1.42 4.28 -23.55
CA VAL A 91 -2.76 4.50 -24.12
C VAL A 91 -3.86 3.97 -23.19
N VAL A 92 -3.70 2.75 -22.67
CA VAL A 92 -4.69 2.12 -21.78
C VAL A 92 -4.75 2.85 -20.45
N LEU A 93 -3.59 3.15 -19.86
CA LEU A 93 -3.50 3.90 -18.60
C LEU A 93 -4.15 5.28 -18.73
N LYS A 94 -3.86 6.01 -19.81
CA LYS A 94 -4.47 7.30 -20.07
C LYS A 94 -5.98 7.18 -20.17
N LYS A 95 -6.50 6.17 -20.88
CA LYS A 95 -7.95 5.98 -21.02
C LYS A 95 -8.64 5.71 -19.67
N LEU A 96 -8.05 4.87 -18.83
CA LEU A 96 -8.57 4.57 -17.50
C LEU A 96 -8.52 5.82 -16.58
N ALA A 97 -7.39 6.53 -16.60
CA ALA A 97 -7.22 7.77 -15.86
C ALA A 97 -8.21 8.85 -16.30
N ASP A 98 -8.37 9.07 -17.60
CA ASP A 98 -9.31 10.05 -18.15
C ASP A 98 -10.75 9.69 -17.75
N THR A 99 -11.11 8.40 -17.75
CA THR A 99 -12.45 7.94 -17.34
C THR A 99 -12.73 8.25 -15.86
N ASP A 100 -11.79 7.94 -14.98
CA ASP A 100 -11.86 8.25 -13.55
C ASP A 100 -11.96 9.78 -13.35
N ILE A 101 -10.97 10.53 -13.84
CA ILE A 101 -10.91 11.99 -13.66
C ILE A 101 -12.18 12.67 -14.18
N ASN A 102 -12.68 12.29 -15.36
CA ASN A 102 -13.90 12.88 -15.91
C ASN A 102 -15.13 12.60 -15.04
N SER A 103 -15.25 11.40 -14.45
CA SER A 103 -16.37 11.07 -13.57
C SER A 103 -16.41 11.93 -12.30
N HIS A 104 -15.24 12.23 -11.72
CA HIS A 104 -15.12 13.12 -10.56
C HIS A 104 -15.29 14.59 -10.92
N VAL A 105 -14.69 15.04 -12.02
CA VAL A 105 -14.78 16.45 -12.46
C VAL A 105 -16.20 16.83 -12.87
N ASN A 106 -16.92 15.93 -13.53
CA ASN A 106 -18.29 16.17 -13.96
C ASN A 106 -19.33 15.92 -12.85
N ASN A 107 -18.90 15.48 -11.65
CA ASN A 107 -19.78 15.03 -10.57
C ASN A 107 -20.85 14.04 -11.08
N GLU A 108 -20.40 13.00 -11.78
CA GLU A 108 -21.29 11.91 -12.18
C GLU A 108 -21.87 11.22 -10.94
N GLN A 109 -23.09 10.68 -11.06
CA GLN A 109 -23.76 9.94 -9.98
C GLN A 109 -22.90 8.77 -9.47
N ILE A 110 -22.09 8.19 -10.35
CA ILE A 110 -21.17 7.10 -10.06
C ILE A 110 -19.78 7.58 -10.42
N GLN A 111 -18.94 7.70 -9.38
CA GLN A 111 -17.53 8.03 -9.50
C GLN A 111 -16.73 6.73 -9.63
N PHE A 112 -15.85 6.68 -10.62
CA PHE A 112 -15.02 5.49 -10.84
C PHE A 112 -13.70 5.60 -10.09
N ASN A 113 -13.09 4.44 -9.81
CA ASN A 113 -11.72 4.33 -9.34
C ASN A 113 -10.89 3.59 -10.39
N TRP A 114 -9.92 4.28 -11.00
CA TRP A 114 -9.10 3.71 -12.05
C TRP A 114 -8.29 2.48 -11.62
N ILE A 115 -7.95 2.34 -10.33
CA ILE A 115 -7.21 1.19 -9.80
C ILE A 115 -8.09 -0.06 -9.84
N GLU A 116 -9.36 0.05 -9.46
CA GLU A 116 -10.32 -1.05 -9.54
C GLU A 116 -10.60 -1.44 -10.99
N LEU A 117 -10.81 -0.45 -11.87
CA LEU A 117 -10.98 -0.69 -13.31
C LEU A 117 -9.76 -1.43 -13.89
N MET A 118 -8.56 -0.99 -13.54
CA MET A 118 -7.32 -1.61 -13.98
C MET A 118 -7.15 -3.01 -13.40
N ALA A 119 -7.49 -3.23 -12.13
CA ALA A 119 -7.40 -4.53 -11.48
C ALA A 119 -8.38 -5.54 -12.10
N TYR A 120 -9.59 -5.11 -12.44
CA TYR A 120 -10.57 -5.94 -13.15
C TYR A 120 -10.06 -6.34 -14.54
N LEU A 121 -9.57 -5.37 -15.32
CA LEU A 121 -9.02 -5.63 -16.66
C LEU A 121 -7.73 -6.47 -16.60
N GLY A 122 -6.86 -6.19 -15.63
CA GLY A 122 -5.67 -6.97 -15.36
C GLY A 122 -6.03 -8.42 -15.04
N CYS A 123 -7.03 -8.66 -14.19
CA CYS A 123 -7.50 -10.01 -13.89
C CYS A 123 -8.13 -10.69 -15.12
N LYS A 124 -8.85 -9.95 -15.95
CA LYS A 124 -9.47 -10.48 -17.18
C LYS A 124 -8.43 -10.92 -18.22
N TYR A 125 -7.34 -10.18 -18.38
CA TYR A 125 -6.28 -10.48 -19.35
C TYR A 125 -5.04 -11.15 -18.74
N GLY A 126 -5.09 -11.59 -17.47
CA GLY A 126 -3.97 -12.24 -16.80
C GLY A 126 -2.74 -11.34 -16.60
N GLY A 127 -2.94 -10.04 -16.45
CA GLY A 127 -1.88 -9.02 -16.27
C GLY A 127 -1.33 -8.45 -17.58
N GLU A 128 -1.76 -8.97 -18.74
CA GLU A 128 -1.33 -8.46 -20.05
C GLU A 128 -2.31 -7.42 -20.61
N LEU A 129 -2.18 -6.18 -20.13
CA LEU A 129 -3.00 -5.05 -20.58
C LEU A 129 -2.77 -4.65 -22.05
N SER A 130 -1.76 -5.21 -22.72
CA SER A 130 -1.58 -5.06 -24.18
C SER A 130 -2.75 -5.65 -24.98
N LEU A 131 -3.47 -6.63 -24.41
CA LEU A 131 -4.63 -7.28 -25.03
C LEU A 131 -5.94 -6.50 -24.82
N PHE A 132 -5.85 -5.29 -24.26
CA PHE A 132 -6.98 -4.45 -23.91
C PHE A 132 -7.89 -4.18 -25.10
N LYS A 133 -9.20 -4.32 -24.87
CA LYS A 133 -10.26 -3.98 -25.83
C LYS A 133 -11.17 -2.92 -25.22
N ASP A 134 -11.46 -1.89 -26.00
CA ASP A 134 -12.35 -0.80 -25.57
C ASP A 134 -13.73 -1.31 -25.14
N LYS A 135 -14.27 -2.30 -25.85
CA LYS A 135 -15.57 -2.91 -25.54
C LYS A 135 -15.61 -3.51 -24.12
N ASP A 136 -14.50 -4.05 -23.63
CA ASP A 136 -14.46 -4.67 -22.31
C ASP A 136 -14.50 -3.62 -21.19
N LEU A 137 -13.89 -2.45 -21.41
CA LEU A 137 -14.03 -1.30 -20.53
C LEU A 137 -15.46 -0.76 -20.55
N GLU A 138 -16.05 -0.54 -21.72
CA GLU A 138 -17.44 -0.04 -21.82
C GLU A 138 -18.44 -0.98 -21.12
N ASN A 139 -18.28 -2.30 -21.30
CA ASN A 139 -19.12 -3.29 -20.62
C ASN A 139 -19.00 -3.20 -19.09
N LEU A 140 -17.78 -2.98 -18.58
CA LEU A 140 -17.52 -2.79 -17.16
C LEU A 140 -18.17 -1.50 -16.65
N LEU A 141 -17.96 -0.38 -17.34
CA LEU A 141 -18.53 0.92 -16.97
C LEU A 141 -20.06 0.88 -16.97
N ASN A 142 -20.67 0.24 -17.96
CA ASN A 142 -22.12 0.06 -18.01
C ASN A 142 -22.63 -0.80 -16.84
N SER A 143 -21.93 -1.90 -16.52
CA SER A 143 -22.29 -2.75 -15.38
C SER A 143 -22.23 -2.01 -14.05
N LEU A 144 -21.23 -1.13 -13.88
CA LEU A 144 -21.11 -0.26 -12.71
C LEU A 144 -22.21 0.80 -12.68
N ARG A 145 -22.53 1.40 -13.84
CA ARG A 145 -23.62 2.37 -14.00
C ARG A 145 -25.01 1.78 -13.70
N GLU A 146 -25.21 0.50 -13.99
CA GLU A 146 -26.40 -0.27 -13.62
C GLU A 146 -26.52 -0.51 -12.10
N GLY A 147 -25.49 -0.16 -11.31
CA GLY A 147 -25.48 -0.29 -9.86
C GLY A 147 -24.87 -1.59 -9.32
N LYS A 148 -24.27 -2.43 -10.18
CA LYS A 148 -23.55 -3.62 -9.72
C LYS A 148 -22.29 -3.20 -8.97
N THR A 149 -21.98 -3.87 -7.86
CA THR A 149 -20.76 -3.56 -7.10
C THR A 149 -19.54 -4.23 -7.71
N MET A 150 -18.36 -3.64 -7.50
CA MET A 150 -17.09 -4.24 -7.99
C MET A 150 -16.88 -5.65 -7.39
N ASN A 151 -17.30 -5.87 -6.15
CA ASN A 151 -17.25 -7.16 -5.48
C ASN A 151 -18.10 -8.23 -6.17
N GLU A 152 -19.29 -7.87 -6.67
CA GLU A 152 -20.15 -8.80 -7.42
C GLU A 152 -19.53 -9.16 -8.77
N LEU A 153 -18.99 -8.17 -9.49
CA LEU A 153 -18.35 -8.38 -10.79
C LEU A 153 -17.06 -9.20 -10.70
N THR A 154 -16.38 -9.16 -9.56
CA THR A 154 -15.10 -9.83 -9.32
C THR A 154 -15.23 -11.08 -8.47
N ALA A 155 -16.44 -11.48 -8.06
CA ALA A 155 -16.67 -12.66 -7.21
C ALA A 155 -16.09 -13.96 -7.80
N ASN A 156 -16.14 -14.10 -9.13
CA ASN A 156 -15.58 -15.24 -9.86
C ASN A 156 -14.09 -15.08 -10.22
N MET A 157 -13.47 -13.95 -9.87
CA MET A 157 -12.10 -13.61 -10.22
C MET A 157 -11.12 -13.90 -9.08
N LYS A 158 -10.56 -15.12 -9.06
CA LYS A 158 -9.64 -15.59 -8.00
C LYS A 158 -8.45 -14.65 -7.74
N HIS A 159 -7.95 -13.98 -8.78
CA HIS A 159 -6.75 -13.14 -8.70
C HIS A 159 -7.02 -11.64 -8.61
N TYR A 160 -8.29 -11.22 -8.50
CA TYR A 160 -8.63 -9.79 -8.42
C TYR A 160 -7.90 -9.09 -7.26
N ASN A 161 -7.96 -9.67 -6.06
CA ASN A 161 -7.29 -9.11 -4.88
C ASN A 161 -5.78 -8.96 -5.07
N TYR A 162 -5.14 -9.90 -5.77
CA TYR A 162 -3.72 -9.81 -6.09
C TYR A 162 -3.44 -8.60 -7.00
N PHE A 163 -4.21 -8.44 -8.09
CA PHE A 163 -4.04 -7.31 -9.01
C PHE A 163 -4.39 -5.97 -8.36
N PHE A 164 -5.47 -5.92 -7.57
CA PHE A 164 -5.87 -4.72 -6.85
C PHE A 164 -4.77 -4.26 -5.89
N GLN A 165 -4.30 -5.14 -5.00
CA GLN A 165 -3.21 -4.80 -4.07
C GLN A 165 -1.91 -4.41 -4.80
N SER A 166 -1.60 -5.10 -5.90
CA SER A 166 -0.43 -4.80 -6.73
C SER A 166 -0.49 -3.41 -7.34
N TYR A 167 -1.62 -3.07 -7.94
CA TYR A 167 -1.81 -1.80 -8.63
C TYR A 167 -2.01 -0.65 -7.67
N ASP A 168 -2.71 -0.89 -6.57
CA ASP A 168 -2.82 0.05 -5.46
C ASP A 168 -1.43 0.43 -4.95
N ALA A 169 -0.57 -0.54 -4.65
CA ALA A 169 0.80 -0.26 -4.21
C ALA A 169 1.64 0.60 -5.18
N ILE A 170 1.39 0.52 -6.49
CA ILE A 170 2.11 1.29 -7.50
C ILE A 170 1.49 2.68 -7.71
N PHE A 171 0.16 2.76 -7.64
CA PHE A 171 -0.61 3.86 -8.22
C PHE A 171 -1.53 4.60 -7.23
N HIS A 172 -1.57 4.21 -5.95
CA HIS A 172 -2.51 4.71 -4.93
C HIS A 172 -2.71 6.23 -4.95
N GLU A 173 -1.62 7.00 -5.02
CA GLU A 173 -1.67 8.47 -4.93
C GLU A 173 -1.46 9.20 -6.27
N TYR A 174 -1.42 8.47 -7.38
CA TYR A 174 -1.14 9.06 -8.68
C TYR A 174 -2.30 9.94 -9.17
N ILE A 175 -3.54 9.56 -8.88
CA ILE A 175 -4.74 10.32 -9.20
C ILE A 175 -5.48 10.62 -7.90
N GLY A 176 -5.94 11.85 -7.74
CA GLY A 176 -6.73 12.24 -6.58
C GLY A 176 -6.95 13.75 -6.50
N GLU A 177 -7.43 14.19 -5.34
CA GLU A 177 -7.61 15.62 -5.06
C GLU A 177 -6.26 16.32 -4.81
N TYR A 178 -6.10 17.50 -5.41
CA TYR A 178 -4.98 18.39 -5.21
C TYR A 178 -5.41 19.86 -5.28
N GLU A 179 -4.61 20.73 -4.69
CA GLU A 179 -4.87 22.16 -4.67
C GLU A 179 -3.93 22.89 -5.63
N ILE A 180 -4.50 23.77 -6.45
CA ILE A 180 -3.72 24.68 -7.29
C ILE A 180 -3.93 26.12 -6.87
N ALA A 181 -2.86 26.90 -6.86
CA ALA A 181 -2.93 28.34 -6.70
C ALA A 181 -3.35 28.97 -8.03
N THR A 182 -4.53 29.57 -8.05
CA THR A 182 -5.04 30.39 -9.15
C THR A 182 -5.05 31.86 -8.74
N VAL A 183 -4.79 32.76 -9.68
CA VAL A 183 -4.90 34.21 -9.45
C VAL A 183 -6.31 34.62 -9.80
N ASP A 184 -7.02 35.23 -8.85
CA ASP A 184 -8.36 35.76 -9.08
C ASP A 184 -8.29 37.04 -9.94
N GLU A 185 -9.43 37.50 -10.47
CA GLU A 185 -9.51 38.71 -11.32
C GLU A 185 -8.95 39.98 -10.62
N GLN A 186 -8.87 39.94 -9.29
CA GLN A 186 -8.38 41.02 -8.42
C GLN A 186 -6.91 40.85 -8.00
N GLY A 187 -6.18 39.86 -8.55
CA GLY A 187 -4.75 39.65 -8.29
C GLY A 187 -4.42 38.87 -7.00
N ASN A 188 -5.43 38.42 -6.25
CA ASN A 188 -5.25 37.63 -5.03
C ASN A 188 -5.02 36.14 -5.35
N LYS A 189 -4.11 35.49 -4.62
CA LYS A 189 -3.87 34.04 -4.75
C LYS A 189 -4.98 33.27 -4.04
N LYS A 190 -5.75 32.48 -4.79
CA LYS A 190 -6.79 31.58 -4.28
C LYS A 190 -6.42 30.13 -4.56
N TYR A 191 -6.50 29.28 -3.55
CA TYR A 191 -6.33 27.83 -3.70
C TYR A 191 -7.66 27.22 -4.13
N VAL A 192 -7.64 26.47 -5.22
CA VAL A 192 -8.80 25.76 -5.77
C VAL A 192 -8.50 24.27 -5.74
N LYS A 193 -9.40 23.50 -5.12
CA LYS A 193 -9.36 22.03 -5.12
C LYS A 193 -9.76 21.51 -6.50
N LYS A 194 -8.96 20.61 -7.04
CA LYS A 194 -9.19 19.92 -8.30
C LYS A 194 -8.92 18.43 -8.13
N TYR A 195 -9.55 17.61 -8.95
CA TYR A 195 -9.29 16.18 -9.04
C TYR A 195 -8.53 15.87 -10.32
N GLY A 196 -7.47 15.07 -10.26
CA GLY A 196 -6.67 14.75 -11.43
C GLY A 196 -5.35 14.07 -11.13
N LEU A 197 -4.47 14.04 -12.14
CA LEU A 197 -3.14 13.44 -12.03
C LEU A 197 -2.23 14.30 -11.13
N LYS A 198 -1.77 13.70 -10.04
CA LYS A 198 -0.81 14.25 -9.08
C LYS A 198 0.62 13.78 -9.32
N ALA A 199 0.80 12.66 -10.02
CA ALA A 199 2.13 12.12 -10.27
C ALA A 199 2.93 13.00 -11.24
N PHE A 200 4.18 13.28 -10.88
CA PHE A 200 5.13 14.01 -11.71
C PHE A 200 6.30 13.13 -12.10
N SER A 201 6.83 13.36 -13.30
CA SER A 201 8.11 12.76 -13.68
C SER A 201 9.21 13.30 -12.77
N PRO A 202 10.11 12.44 -12.23
CA PRO A 202 11.27 12.90 -11.48
C PRO A 202 12.26 13.67 -12.37
N ILE A 203 12.09 13.60 -13.68
CA ILE A 203 12.92 14.28 -14.67
C ILE A 203 12.27 15.60 -15.03
N ALA A 204 13.04 16.68 -14.87
CA ALA A 204 12.58 18.03 -15.13
C ALA A 204 12.08 18.21 -16.58
N LYS A 205 11.11 19.11 -16.74
CA LYS A 205 10.58 19.48 -18.06
C LYS A 205 11.73 19.90 -18.99
N ASN A 206 11.69 19.46 -20.24
CA ASN A 206 12.70 19.66 -21.29
C ASN A 206 14.00 18.85 -21.14
N TYR A 207 14.15 18.02 -20.11
CA TYR A 207 15.25 17.05 -20.02
C TYR A 207 14.85 15.75 -20.70
N TYR A 208 15.10 15.67 -22.01
CA TYR A 208 14.81 14.47 -22.79
C TYR A 208 15.81 13.35 -22.49
N PHE A 209 15.28 12.15 -22.28
CA PHE A 209 16.06 10.93 -22.08
C PHE A 209 15.56 9.84 -23.03
N SER A 210 16.45 8.93 -23.42
CA SER A 210 16.11 7.60 -23.91
C SER A 210 16.37 6.59 -22.79
N HIS A 211 15.79 5.40 -22.89
CA HIS A 211 16.06 4.33 -21.94
C HIS A 211 16.27 3.02 -22.71
N TYR A 212 17.03 2.11 -22.12
CA TYR A 212 17.07 0.73 -22.59
C TYR A 212 16.09 -0.13 -21.78
N LYS A 213 15.70 -1.28 -22.32
CA LYS A 213 14.92 -2.28 -21.58
C LYS A 213 15.87 -3.34 -21.01
N ASP A 214 16.67 -2.95 -20.03
CA ASP A 214 17.68 -3.83 -19.42
C ASP A 214 17.33 -4.28 -18.00
N PHE A 215 16.15 -3.92 -17.48
CA PHE A 215 15.64 -4.49 -16.25
C PHE A 215 15.55 -6.03 -16.35
N GLY A 216 16.16 -6.73 -15.39
CA GLY A 216 16.25 -8.18 -15.38
C GLY A 216 17.34 -8.76 -16.28
N SER A 217 18.05 -7.94 -17.07
CA SER A 217 19.15 -8.42 -17.91
C SER A 217 20.34 -8.85 -17.07
N ALA A 218 20.92 -10.01 -17.40
CA ALA A 218 22.10 -10.52 -16.74
C ALA A 218 23.35 -10.02 -17.48
N ARG A 219 24.29 -9.42 -16.75
CA ARG A 219 25.62 -9.08 -17.26
C ARG A 219 26.61 -10.17 -16.81
N SER A 220 27.48 -10.63 -17.69
CA SER A 220 28.51 -11.64 -17.38
C SER A 220 29.89 -10.99 -17.32
N TYR A 221 30.37 -10.72 -16.10
CA TYR A 221 31.73 -10.24 -15.83
C TYR A 221 32.45 -11.21 -14.88
N GLY A 222 32.39 -12.52 -15.17
CA GLY A 222 32.93 -13.57 -14.30
C GLY A 222 32.02 -13.96 -13.12
N TYR A 223 30.98 -13.18 -12.81
CA TYR A 223 29.86 -13.56 -11.93
C TYR A 223 28.55 -12.94 -12.46
N ARG A 224 27.40 -13.56 -12.15
CA ARG A 224 26.08 -13.14 -12.65
C ARG A 224 25.47 -12.07 -11.75
N ARG A 225 25.28 -10.85 -12.28
CA ARG A 225 24.44 -9.81 -11.68
C ARG A 225 23.23 -9.54 -12.56
N VAL A 226 22.05 -9.51 -11.94
CA VAL A 226 20.81 -9.09 -12.57
C VAL A 226 20.70 -7.58 -12.40
N HIS A 227 20.51 -6.84 -13.48
CA HIS A 227 20.29 -5.40 -13.40
C HIS A 227 18.85 -5.13 -12.94
N LEU A 228 18.68 -4.53 -11.76
CA LEU A 228 17.39 -4.20 -11.15
C LEU A 228 17.10 -2.69 -11.24
N GLY A 229 17.38 -2.12 -12.41
CA GLY A 229 17.15 -0.71 -12.73
C GLY A 229 16.98 -0.56 -14.23
N ASN A 230 16.48 0.60 -14.64
CA ASN A 230 16.52 1.02 -16.04
C ASN A 230 17.59 2.09 -16.18
N ASP A 231 18.50 1.91 -17.12
CA ASP A 231 19.48 2.94 -17.46
C ASP A 231 18.80 4.04 -18.30
N LEU A 232 18.87 5.27 -17.80
CA LEU A 232 18.41 6.46 -18.53
C LEU A 232 19.60 7.14 -19.21
N LEU A 233 19.50 7.29 -20.53
CA LEU A 233 20.51 7.93 -21.36
C LEU A 233 20.03 9.32 -21.75
N ARG A 234 20.88 10.32 -21.58
CA ARG A 234 20.56 11.68 -22.02
C ARG A 234 20.62 11.75 -23.55
N LYS A 235 19.61 12.38 -24.18
CA LYS A 235 19.52 12.46 -25.64
C LYS A 235 20.50 13.45 -26.29
N TYR A 236 20.93 14.49 -25.57
CA TYR A 236 21.84 15.53 -26.06
C TYR A 236 23.06 15.65 -25.14
N TRP A 237 24.27 15.71 -25.70
CA TRP A 237 25.53 15.63 -24.95
C TRP A 237 26.10 16.99 -24.52
N ASP A 238 25.68 18.10 -25.13
CA ASP A 238 26.43 19.37 -25.10
C ASP A 238 26.11 20.33 -23.94
N THR A 239 25.56 19.83 -22.82
CA THR A 239 25.32 20.71 -21.66
C THR A 239 25.44 19.93 -20.35
N TYR A 240 26.49 20.17 -19.58
CA TYR A 240 26.59 19.62 -18.23
C TYR A 240 25.55 20.30 -17.34
N CYS A 241 24.53 19.55 -16.92
CA CYS A 241 23.68 19.91 -15.79
C CYS A 241 23.69 18.73 -14.83
N SER A 242 24.33 18.91 -13.67
CA SER A 242 24.24 17.96 -12.57
C SER A 242 22.86 18.11 -11.93
N CYS A 243 22.03 17.09 -11.99
CA CYS A 243 20.75 17.06 -11.28
C CYS A 243 20.91 16.16 -10.06
N ARG A 244 20.90 16.75 -8.86
CA ARG A 244 20.79 16.03 -7.59
C ARG A 244 19.30 15.82 -7.33
N ILE A 245 18.79 14.65 -7.70
CA ILE A 245 17.40 14.27 -7.42
C ILE A 245 17.31 13.94 -5.93
N TRP A 246 16.69 14.83 -5.16
CA TRP A 246 16.24 14.51 -3.81
C TRP A 246 14.90 13.79 -3.94
N LEU A 247 14.87 12.50 -3.62
CA LEU A 247 13.64 11.80 -3.30
C LEU A 247 13.27 12.25 -1.87
N TYR A 248 12.18 13.01 -1.75
CA TYR A 248 11.53 13.30 -0.47
C TYR A 248 10.59 12.17 -0.10
#